data_AF-A0AAU5QA47-F1
#
_entry.id   AF-A0AAU5QA47-F1
#
_cell.length_a   1.000
_cell.length_b   1.000
_cell.length_c   1.000
_cell.angle_alpha   90.00
_cell.angle_beta   90.00
_cell.angle_gamma   90.00
#
_symmetry.space_group_name_H-M   'P 1'
#
loop_
_entity.id
_entity.type
_entity.pdbx_description
1 polymer ?
#
loop_
_entity_poly.entity_id
_entity_poly.type
_entity_poly.pdbx_seq_one_letter_code
_entity_poly.pdbx_strand_id
1 'polypeptide(L)'
;MVKSNHMALDWALPFEERIRNLVDAWISDGRDGHRLVTGKAFFAVYSWHLMHWTDHDITWAEYAAAAFHNIGGTDGWNAMLRERANCQRCGDTYRLENIGLCTGCMRYTCYACGGHDSCTGEIL
;
A
#
# COMPACT_ATOMS: atom_id res chain seq x y z
N MET A 1 -8.99 -8.61 -11.93
CA MET A 1 -8.02 -7.63 -11.40
C MET A 1 -8.81 -6.52 -10.74
N VAL A 2 -8.61 -6.28 -9.44
CA VAL A 2 -9.37 -5.26 -8.69
C VAL A 2 -9.02 -3.89 -9.27
N LYS A 3 -10.01 -3.13 -9.78
CA LYS A 3 -9.77 -1.82 -10.39
C LYS A 3 -9.00 -0.90 -9.42
N SER A 4 -9.28 -0.94 -8.14
CA SER A 4 -8.60 -0.05 -7.19
C SER A 4 -7.09 -0.31 -7.03
N ASN A 5 -6.59 -1.52 -7.28
CA ASN A 5 -5.14 -1.76 -7.16
C ASN A 5 -4.33 -0.94 -8.16
N HIS A 6 -4.83 -0.68 -9.38
CA HIS A 6 -4.07 0.13 -10.34
C HIS A 6 -3.95 1.59 -9.90
N MET A 7 -4.95 2.12 -9.19
CA MET A 7 -4.94 3.51 -8.70
C MET A 7 -3.87 3.70 -7.61
N ALA A 8 -3.74 2.74 -6.69
CA ALA A 8 -2.68 2.77 -5.68
C ALA A 8 -1.28 2.68 -6.29
N LEU A 9 -1.15 1.90 -7.37
CA LEU A 9 0.12 1.61 -8.03
C LEU A 9 0.49 2.62 -9.12
N ASP A 10 -0.40 3.57 -9.44
CA ASP A 10 -0.16 4.58 -10.46
C ASP A 10 0.81 5.66 -9.97
N TRP A 11 2.07 5.56 -10.40
CA TRP A 11 3.13 6.48 -10.05
C TRP A 11 3.02 7.91 -10.63
N ALA A 12 1.99 8.21 -11.44
CA ALA A 12 1.83 9.52 -12.07
C ALA A 12 1.48 10.64 -11.07
N LEU A 13 0.85 10.30 -9.95
CA LEU A 13 0.41 11.25 -8.93
C LEU A 13 1.20 11.08 -7.62
N PRO A 14 1.29 12.09 -6.74
CA PRO A 14 1.71 11.89 -5.35
C PRO A 14 0.88 10.81 -4.64
N PHE A 15 1.47 10.07 -3.71
CA PHE A 15 0.80 8.92 -3.08
C PHE A 15 -0.47 9.32 -2.30
N GLU A 16 -0.45 10.47 -1.62
CA GLU A 16 -1.62 11.01 -0.93
C GLU A 16 -2.79 11.28 -1.89
N GLU A 17 -2.51 11.83 -3.08
CA GLU A 17 -3.55 12.06 -4.10
C GLU A 17 -4.12 10.74 -4.64
N ARG A 18 -3.29 9.70 -4.77
CA ARG A 18 -3.78 8.35 -5.14
C ARG A 18 -4.73 7.80 -4.08
N ILE A 19 -4.41 7.98 -2.80
CA ILE A 19 -5.27 7.55 -1.69
C ILE A 19 -6.57 8.34 -1.68
N ARG A 20 -6.52 9.66 -1.89
CA ARG A 20 -7.72 10.50 -2.02
C ARG A 20 -8.63 9.97 -3.14
N ASN A 21 -8.07 9.73 -4.32
CA ASN A 21 -8.83 9.20 -5.45
C ASN A 21 -9.44 7.80 -5.16
N LEU A 22 -8.72 6.94 -4.44
CA LEU A 22 -9.22 5.64 -4.00
C LEU A 22 -10.43 5.77 -3.07
N VAL A 23 -10.31 6.66 -2.09
CA VAL A 23 -11.35 6.92 -1.09
C VAL A 23 -12.57 7.54 -1.75
N ASP A 24 -12.39 8.53 -2.62
CA ASP A 24 -13.49 9.18 -3.36
C ASP A 24 -14.21 8.18 -4.27
N ALA A 25 -13.45 7.31 -4.97
CA ALA A 25 -14.02 6.25 -5.78
C ALA A 25 -14.81 5.24 -4.94
N TRP A 26 -14.31 4.86 -3.76
CA TRP A 26 -15.02 3.96 -2.84
C TRP A 26 -16.31 4.59 -2.32
N ILE A 27 -16.30 5.87 -1.93
CA ILE A 27 -17.48 6.58 -1.44
C ILE A 27 -18.53 6.75 -2.54
N SER A 28 -18.12 7.18 -3.74
CA SER A 28 -19.04 7.37 -4.87
C SER A 28 -19.75 6.10 -5.30
N ASP A 29 -19.16 4.93 -5.04
CA ASP A 29 -19.71 3.61 -5.33
C ASP A 29 -20.43 2.98 -4.13
N GLY A 30 -20.86 3.81 -3.15
CA GLY A 30 -21.62 3.35 -2.00
C GLY A 30 -20.82 2.51 -1.00
N ARG A 31 -19.49 2.70 -0.95
CA ARG A 31 -18.55 2.01 -0.05
C ARG A 31 -18.44 0.50 -0.31
N ASP A 32 -18.58 0.08 -1.56
CA ASP A 32 -18.52 -1.34 -1.95
C ASP A 32 -17.10 -1.94 -1.81
N GLY A 33 -17.04 -3.17 -1.31
CA GLY A 33 -15.80 -3.94 -1.12
C GLY A 33 -14.99 -4.19 -2.40
N HIS A 34 -15.62 -4.19 -3.58
CA HIS A 34 -14.88 -4.35 -4.85
C HIS A 34 -13.95 -3.16 -5.17
N ARG A 35 -14.12 -2.03 -4.46
CA ARG A 35 -13.25 -0.85 -4.54
C ARG A 35 -12.11 -0.88 -3.53
N LEU A 36 -12.03 -1.87 -2.66
CA LEU A 36 -10.98 -1.95 -1.66
C LEU A 36 -9.71 -2.56 -2.26
N VAL A 37 -8.57 -1.95 -1.94
CA VAL A 37 -7.26 -2.46 -2.35
C VAL A 37 -6.93 -3.77 -1.64
N THR A 38 -6.14 -4.62 -2.29
CA THR A 38 -5.65 -5.91 -1.76
C THR A 38 -4.19 -6.16 -2.09
N GLY A 39 -3.58 -7.15 -1.43
CA GLY A 39 -2.19 -7.57 -1.67
C GLY A 39 -1.21 -6.41 -1.55
N LYS A 40 -0.25 -6.32 -2.48
CA LYS A 40 0.79 -5.27 -2.49
C LYS A 40 0.27 -3.83 -2.49
N ALA A 41 -0.88 -3.57 -3.11
CA ALA A 41 -1.51 -2.25 -3.08
C ALA A 41 -2.04 -1.92 -1.67
N PHE A 42 -2.67 -2.89 -1.01
CA PHE A 42 -3.10 -2.73 0.38
C PHE A 42 -1.90 -2.56 1.31
N PHE A 43 -0.83 -3.35 1.14
CA PHE A 43 0.41 -3.18 1.91
C PHE A 43 0.93 -1.73 1.83
N ALA A 44 0.97 -1.14 0.63
CA ALA A 44 1.38 0.25 0.45
C ALA A 44 0.49 1.25 1.20
N VAL A 45 -0.83 1.14 1.00
CA VAL A 45 -1.81 2.06 1.62
C VAL A 45 -1.80 1.93 3.14
N TYR A 46 -1.77 0.71 3.66
CA TYR A 46 -1.83 0.46 5.10
C TYR A 46 -0.53 0.87 5.80
N SER A 47 0.64 0.58 5.23
CA SER A 47 1.92 1.03 5.80
C SER A 47 2.03 2.55 5.85
N TRP A 48 1.59 3.25 4.79
CA TRP A 48 1.49 4.71 4.80
C TRP A 48 0.47 5.22 5.82
N HIS A 49 -0.70 4.56 5.91
CA HIS A 49 -1.73 4.91 6.88
C HIS A 49 -1.19 4.88 8.32
N LEU A 50 -0.40 3.85 8.66
CA LEU A 50 0.20 3.71 9.98
C LEU A 50 1.27 4.77 10.28
N MET A 51 2.07 5.16 9.28
CA MET A 51 3.11 6.18 9.45
C MET A 51 2.56 7.59 9.69
N HIS A 52 1.42 7.89 9.07
CA HIS A 52 0.80 9.22 9.08
C HIS A 52 -0.50 9.24 9.89
N TRP A 53 -0.67 8.31 10.84
CA TRP A 53 -1.93 8.11 11.58
C TRP A 53 -2.46 9.36 12.30
N THR A 54 -1.60 10.33 12.63
CA THR A 54 -1.98 11.61 13.25
C THR A 54 -2.49 12.66 12.27
N ASP A 55 -2.24 12.48 10.97
CA ASP A 55 -2.38 13.51 9.95
C ASP A 55 -3.60 13.24 9.03
N HIS A 56 -4.38 12.21 9.34
CA HIS A 56 -5.40 11.66 8.43
C HIS A 56 -6.82 12.15 8.71
N ASP A 57 -7.55 12.37 7.62
CA ASP A 57 -9.01 12.48 7.62
C ASP A 57 -9.64 11.16 8.10
N ILE A 58 -10.70 11.25 8.90
CA ILE A 58 -11.47 10.09 9.40
C ILE A 58 -11.86 9.12 8.28
N THR A 59 -12.15 9.66 7.10
CA THR A 59 -12.57 8.91 5.92
C THR A 59 -11.46 7.98 5.41
N TRP A 60 -10.19 8.37 5.55
CA TRP A 60 -9.06 7.53 5.17
C TRP A 60 -8.88 6.38 6.16
N ALA A 61 -9.08 6.64 7.46
CA ALA A 61 -9.07 5.60 8.47
C ALA A 61 -10.19 4.58 8.24
N GLU A 62 -11.40 5.03 7.88
CA GLU A 62 -12.51 4.15 7.50
C GLU A 62 -12.18 3.28 6.29
N TYR A 63 -11.57 3.86 5.25
CA TYR A 63 -11.14 3.11 4.07
C TYR A 63 -10.07 2.07 4.41
N ALA A 64 -9.05 2.45 5.19
CA ALA A 64 -7.99 1.53 5.61
C ALA A 64 -8.55 0.38 6.45
N ALA A 65 -9.46 0.66 7.38
CA ALA A 65 -10.14 -0.35 8.18
C ALA A 65 -11.01 -1.29 7.31
N ALA A 66 -11.77 -0.75 6.36
CA ALA A 66 -12.57 -1.54 5.43
C ALA A 66 -11.69 -2.47 4.59
N ALA A 67 -10.59 -1.96 4.03
CA ALA A 67 -9.64 -2.75 3.26
C ALA A 67 -8.97 -3.84 4.12
N PHE A 68 -8.60 -3.53 5.36
CA PHE A 68 -8.07 -4.50 6.32
C PHE A 68 -9.06 -5.62 6.61
N HIS A 69 -10.33 -5.31 6.88
CA HIS A 69 -11.36 -6.32 7.09
C HIS A 69 -11.60 -7.16 5.83
N ASN A 70 -11.61 -6.54 4.65
CA ASN A 70 -11.85 -7.20 3.38
C ASN A 70 -10.79 -8.25 3.01
N ILE A 71 -9.53 -8.05 3.41
CA ILE A 71 -8.49 -9.07 3.21
C ILE A 71 -8.54 -10.21 4.24
N GLY A 72 -9.45 -10.17 5.21
CA GLY A 72 -9.54 -11.16 6.30
C GLY A 72 -8.93 -10.69 7.62
N GLY A 73 -8.74 -9.38 7.82
CA GLY A 73 -8.22 -8.80 9.04
C GLY A 73 -6.80 -9.27 9.35
N THR A 74 -6.55 -9.62 10.61
CA THR A 74 -5.23 -10.04 11.10
C THR A 74 -4.66 -11.24 10.34
N ASP A 75 -5.48 -12.25 10.05
CA ASP A 75 -5.04 -13.45 9.33
C ASP A 75 -4.69 -13.10 7.88
N GLY A 76 -5.52 -12.26 7.25
CA GLY A 76 -5.25 -11.70 5.92
C GLY A 76 -3.95 -10.92 5.85
N TRP A 77 -3.73 -10.04 6.82
CA TRP A 77 -2.51 -9.24 6.94
C TRP A 77 -1.28 -10.14 7.08
N ASN A 78 -1.33 -11.12 7.99
CA ASN A 78 -0.23 -12.06 8.21
C ASN A 78 0.04 -12.93 6.98
N ALA A 79 -1.00 -13.36 6.26
CA ALA A 79 -0.86 -14.10 5.02
C ALA A 79 -0.20 -13.24 3.92
N MET A 80 -0.66 -11.99 3.77
CA MET A 80 -0.10 -11.04 2.82
C MET A 80 1.38 -10.72 3.13
N LEU A 81 1.75 -10.53 4.40
CA LEU A 81 3.14 -10.25 4.79
C LEU A 81 4.12 -11.36 4.38
N ARG A 82 3.63 -12.61 4.22
CA ARG A 82 4.43 -13.76 3.74
C ARG A 82 4.54 -13.81 2.23
N GLU A 83 3.76 -13.02 1.49
CA GLU A 83 3.93 -12.86 0.05
C GLU A 83 5.31 -12.30 -0.26
N ARG A 84 5.76 -12.53 -1.49
CA ARG A 84 7.12 -12.21 -1.91
C ARG A 84 7.20 -11.08 -2.93
N ALA A 85 8.25 -10.27 -2.82
CA ALA A 85 8.60 -9.22 -3.76
C ALA A 85 10.10 -9.28 -4.08
N ASN A 86 10.45 -8.86 -5.29
CA ASN A 86 11.84 -8.80 -5.73
C ASN A 86 12.42 -7.44 -5.37
N CYS A 87 13.62 -7.44 -4.78
CA CYS A 87 14.41 -6.25 -4.58
C CYS A 87 14.82 -5.68 -5.95
N GLN A 88 14.55 -4.40 -6.19
CA GLN A 88 14.89 -3.75 -7.45
C GLN A 88 16.39 -3.56 -7.67
N ARG A 89 17.22 -3.65 -6.61
CA ARG A 89 18.67 -3.47 -6.69
C ARG A 89 19.41 -4.79 -6.91
N CYS A 90 19.18 -5.80 -6.08
CA CYS A 90 19.89 -7.09 -6.18
C CYS A 90 19.12 -8.19 -6.93
N GLY A 91 17.82 -8.00 -7.19
CA GLY A 91 16.98 -8.99 -7.87
C GLY A 91 16.49 -10.14 -6.96
N ASP A 92 17.05 -10.29 -5.76
CA ASP A 92 16.64 -11.32 -4.81
C ASP A 92 15.21 -11.15 -4.31
N THR A 93 14.61 -12.25 -3.90
CA THR A 93 13.21 -12.32 -3.47
C THR A 93 13.08 -12.37 -1.94
N TYR A 94 12.34 -11.41 -1.39
CA TYR A 94 12.09 -11.29 0.05
C TYR A 94 10.59 -11.33 0.34
N ARG A 95 10.25 -11.68 1.59
CA ARG A 95 8.88 -11.53 2.07
C ARG A 95 8.55 -10.05 2.28
N LEU A 96 7.28 -9.66 2.18
CA LEU A 96 6.85 -8.29 2.42
C LEU A 96 7.20 -7.80 3.84
N GLU A 97 7.19 -8.68 4.84
CA GLU A 97 7.65 -8.36 6.21
C GLU A 97 9.15 -8.03 6.31
N ASN A 98 9.95 -8.32 5.26
CA ASN A 98 11.41 -8.22 5.26
C ASN A 98 11.95 -7.33 4.11
N ILE A 99 11.13 -6.41 3.60
CA ILE A 99 11.50 -5.55 2.47
C ILE A 99 10.82 -4.19 2.56
N GLY A 100 11.56 -3.12 2.29
CA GLY A 100 11.02 -1.76 2.23
C GLY A 100 10.29 -1.49 0.91
N LEU A 101 9.44 -0.47 0.91
CA LEU A 101 8.66 -0.02 -0.25
C LEU A 101 8.69 1.51 -0.34
N CYS A 102 9.06 2.07 -1.51
CA CYS A 102 8.81 3.49 -1.78
C CYS A 102 7.36 3.67 -2.24
N THR A 103 6.53 4.38 -1.48
CA THR A 103 5.15 4.73 -1.88
C THR A 103 5.10 5.70 -3.07
N GLY A 104 6.20 6.42 -3.32
CA GLY A 104 6.37 7.24 -4.51
C GLY A 104 6.46 6.43 -5.80
N CYS A 105 7.44 5.54 -5.92
CA CYS A 105 7.70 4.78 -7.17
C CYS A 105 7.26 3.31 -7.15
N MET A 106 6.68 2.84 -6.04
CA MET A 106 6.21 1.46 -5.81
C MET A 106 7.30 0.37 -5.94
N ARG A 107 8.57 0.76 -5.82
CA ARG A 107 9.71 -0.15 -5.86
C ARG A 107 10.02 -0.70 -4.48
N TYR A 108 10.41 -1.97 -4.47
CA TYR A 108 10.81 -2.68 -3.26
C TYR A 108 12.33 -2.79 -3.15
N THR A 109 12.87 -2.60 -1.95
CA THR A 109 14.31 -2.68 -1.67
C THR A 109 14.56 -3.45 -0.39
N CYS A 110 15.45 -4.44 -0.43
CA CYS A 110 15.81 -5.18 0.78
C CYS A 110 16.69 -4.33 1.69
N TYR A 111 16.60 -4.55 3.00
CA TYR A 111 17.35 -3.78 3.99
C TYR A 111 18.88 -3.85 3.80
N ALA A 112 19.39 -4.94 3.22
CA ALA A 112 20.82 -5.09 2.89
C ALA A 112 21.27 -4.19 1.73
N CYS A 113 20.38 -3.90 0.78
CA CYS A 113 20.64 -2.99 -0.34
C CYS A 113 20.55 -1.50 0.07
N GLY A 114 20.10 -1.23 1.29
CA GLY A 114 19.87 0.12 1.81
C GLY A 114 18.59 0.75 1.24
N GLY A 115 18.43 2.05 1.53
CA GLY A 115 17.32 2.82 0.99
C GLY A 115 17.42 3.03 -0.52
N HIS A 116 16.30 3.40 -1.14
CA HIS A 116 16.24 3.70 -2.56
C HIS A 116 16.84 5.11 -2.77
N ASP A 117 18.10 5.19 -3.26
CA ASP A 117 19.02 6.36 -3.31
C ASP A 117 18.51 7.68 -3.98
N SER A 118 17.20 7.89 -4.18
CA SER A 118 16.63 9.12 -4.78
C SER A 118 15.08 9.26 -4.72
N CYS A 119 14.34 8.49 -3.90
CA CYS A 119 12.86 8.51 -3.91
C CYS A 119 12.27 9.25 -2.69
N THR A 120 11.49 10.31 -2.90
CA THR A 120 10.86 11.14 -1.84
C THR A 120 9.75 10.46 -1.02
N GLY A 121 9.39 9.21 -1.32
CA GLY A 121 8.28 8.49 -0.68
C GLY A 121 8.69 7.21 0.05
N GLU A 122 9.94 7.12 0.51
CA GLU A 122 10.42 5.93 1.21
C GLU A 122 9.75 5.78 2.58
N ILE A 123 9.09 4.65 2.80
CA ILE A 123 8.66 4.21 4.12
C ILE A 123 9.60 3.07 4.52
N LEU A 124 10.45 3.32 5.52
CA LEU A 124 11.38 2.35 6.09
C LEU A 124 10.69 1.52 7.18
#